data_AF-A0A1U7ZKY3-F1
#
_entry.id   AF-A0A1U7ZKY3-F1
#
_cell.length_a   1.000
_cell.length_b   1.000
_cell.length_c   1.000
_cell.angle_alpha   90.00
_cell.angle_beta   90.00
_cell.angle_gamma   90.00
#
_symmetry.space_group_name_H-M   'P 1'
#
loop_
_entity.id
_entity.type
_entity.pdbx_description
1 polymer ?
#
loop_
_entity_poly.entity_id
_entity_poly.type
_entity_poly.pdbx_seq_one_letter_code
_entity_poly.pdbx_strand_id
1 'polypeptide(L)'
;METYFMSGRSSSPILRFRLLPPKLFLRSPQVLPLVLQDFSCNLQARSQEERSEARNRMFILGMGFVGQFFADQLKKDGWEVIGTCTSDAKMKKLEGMGFDVHLFDSNDPELRSLHTMESASHLLISIPSVAGLGDPVLHQHKDLLQSRLSHGNLQWLCYLSSTSVYGDSGGAWVDEDYPTNPTSESAKARVDAERGWLKLGHDLGISAQVFRLGGIYGPGRSALDTILRQESLSKGQKMREARRYTSRVHIADICQALKASINMPTFGVSCTKKRTRVSLMTAEFSLHYKVRNWK
;
A
#
# COMPACT_ATOMS: atom_id res chain seq x y z
N MET A 1 -27.55 -53.98 -46.44
CA MET A 1 -26.58 -52.92 -46.08
C MET A 1 -26.02 -53.26 -44.70
N GLU A 2 -25.30 -54.36 -44.52
CA GLU A 2 -23.98 -54.73 -45.10
C GLU A 2 -22.84 -53.91 -44.45
N THR A 3 -21.90 -54.41 -43.64
CA THR A 3 -21.07 -55.65 -43.55
C THR A 3 -19.76 -55.62 -44.34
N TYR A 4 -18.62 -55.72 -43.63
CA TYR A 4 -17.43 -56.60 -43.85
C TYR A 4 -16.47 -56.36 -42.63
N PHE A 5 -15.89 -57.30 -41.86
CA PHE A 5 -15.01 -58.49 -42.11
C PHE A 5 -13.61 -58.11 -42.64
N MET A 6 -12.45 -58.67 -42.24
CA MET A 6 -11.99 -59.64 -41.20
C MET A 6 -10.41 -59.55 -41.09
N SER A 7 -9.54 -60.29 -40.35
CA SER A 7 -9.52 -61.38 -39.34
C SER A 7 -8.09 -61.61 -38.75
N GLY A 8 -7.93 -62.20 -37.53
CA GLY A 8 -6.67 -62.85 -37.03
C GLY A 8 -5.96 -62.11 -35.86
N ARG A 9 -5.45 -62.70 -34.74
CA ARG A 9 -4.88 -64.04 -34.37
C ARG A 9 -3.58 -64.37 -35.13
N SER A 10 -2.50 -64.94 -34.57
CA SER A 10 -2.17 -65.63 -33.28
C SER A 10 -0.62 -65.62 -33.06
N SER A 11 0.10 -66.15 -32.04
CA SER A 11 -0.17 -66.83 -30.73
C SER A 11 1.15 -66.95 -29.90
N SER A 12 1.07 -67.28 -28.59
CA SER A 12 2.21 -67.60 -27.67
C SER A 12 2.89 -68.97 -27.96
N PRO A 13 4.07 -69.34 -27.37
CA PRO A 13 4.10 -69.87 -25.99
C PRO A 13 5.42 -69.79 -25.13
N ILE A 14 5.24 -69.68 -23.81
CA ILE A 14 5.85 -70.47 -22.70
C ILE A 14 7.37 -70.78 -22.68
N LEU A 15 8.04 -70.39 -21.57
CA LEU A 15 8.80 -71.34 -20.74
C LEU A 15 8.82 -70.93 -19.24
N ARG A 16 8.89 -71.92 -18.34
CA ARG A 16 8.96 -71.76 -16.87
C ARG A 16 10.32 -72.24 -16.36
N PHE A 17 10.79 -71.70 -15.24
CA PHE A 17 11.39 -72.52 -14.17
C PHE A 17 11.05 -71.98 -12.77
N ARG A 18 10.80 -72.90 -11.83
CA ARG A 18 10.79 -72.65 -10.38
C ARG A 18 12.11 -73.17 -9.81
N LEU A 19 12.55 -72.63 -8.68
CA LEU A 19 13.07 -73.42 -7.55
C LEU A 19 12.98 -72.62 -6.23
N LEU A 20 13.22 -73.27 -5.10
CA LEU A 20 12.95 -72.78 -3.74
C LEU A 20 14.24 -72.63 -2.90
N PRO A 21 14.21 -71.97 -1.72
CA PRO A 21 15.40 -71.36 -1.11
C PRO A 21 16.14 -72.24 -0.08
N PRO A 22 17.38 -71.87 0.29
CA PRO A 22 18.04 -72.31 1.53
C PRO A 22 17.56 -71.51 2.76
N LYS A 23 17.94 -71.97 3.96
CA LYS A 23 17.42 -71.50 5.26
C LYS A 23 18.40 -70.61 6.04
N LEU A 24 17.84 -69.97 7.08
CA LEU A 24 18.46 -69.32 8.24
C LEU A 24 19.96 -69.59 8.50
N PHE A 25 20.65 -68.53 8.95
CA PHE A 25 21.64 -68.66 10.03
C PHE A 25 21.48 -67.53 11.04
N LEU A 26 21.73 -67.80 12.33
CA LEU A 26 21.55 -66.82 13.41
C LEU A 26 22.82 -65.99 13.65
N ARG A 27 22.63 -64.73 14.03
CA ARG A 27 23.41 -64.06 15.09
C ARG A 27 22.73 -62.79 15.59
N SER A 28 22.21 -62.86 16.82
CA SER A 28 22.33 -61.75 17.79
C SER A 28 23.75 -61.78 18.38
N PRO A 29 24.20 -60.81 19.20
CA PRO A 29 23.46 -59.69 19.81
C PRO A 29 24.13 -58.31 19.69
N GLN A 30 23.39 -57.24 20.00
CA GLN A 30 23.57 -56.36 21.18
C GLN A 30 22.65 -55.13 21.08
N VAL A 31 22.39 -54.48 22.22
CA VAL A 31 21.45 -53.36 22.35
C VAL A 31 22.22 -52.07 22.63
N LEU A 32 21.94 -51.01 21.89
CA LEU A 32 21.98 -49.63 22.38
C LEU A 32 20.77 -48.84 21.83
N PRO A 33 20.13 -47.98 22.64
CA PRO A 33 18.99 -47.17 22.24
C PRO A 33 19.40 -45.75 21.77
N LEU A 34 18.39 -44.95 21.36
CA LEU A 34 18.50 -43.57 20.87
C LEU A 34 19.13 -43.54 19.45
N VAL A 35 18.71 -42.68 18.53
CA VAL A 35 18.07 -41.35 18.70
C VAL A 35 16.66 -41.30 18.08
N LEU A 36 15.70 -40.73 18.81
CA LEU A 36 14.34 -40.46 18.32
C LEU A 36 13.85 -39.03 18.66
N GLN A 37 14.77 -38.09 18.46
CA GLN A 37 14.64 -36.62 18.47
C GLN A 37 15.52 -36.17 17.28
N ASP A 38 15.11 -35.39 16.28
CA ASP A 38 14.64 -34.01 16.41
C ASP A 38 13.53 -33.61 15.40
N PHE A 39 12.83 -34.57 14.80
CA PHE A 39 11.85 -34.30 13.74
C PHE A 39 10.71 -33.33 14.13
N SER A 40 10.34 -33.25 15.41
CA SER A 40 9.31 -32.30 15.89
C SER A 40 9.81 -30.86 15.99
N CYS A 41 11.09 -30.65 16.31
CA CYS A 41 11.65 -29.30 16.50
C CYS A 41 11.74 -28.56 15.16
N ASN A 42 12.19 -29.26 14.12
CA ASN A 42 12.36 -28.71 12.77
C ASN A 42 11.02 -28.27 12.14
N LEU A 43 9.91 -28.92 12.49
CA LEU A 43 8.57 -28.51 12.03
C LEU A 43 8.10 -27.20 12.67
N GLN A 44 8.42 -26.99 13.96
CA GLN A 44 8.09 -25.74 14.65
C GLN A 44 9.01 -24.59 14.26
N ALA A 45 10.31 -24.85 14.07
CA ALA A 45 11.26 -23.86 13.53
C ALA A 45 10.82 -23.36 12.15
N ARG A 46 10.54 -24.27 11.21
CA ARG A 46 9.97 -23.92 9.90
C ARG A 46 8.68 -23.12 10.03
N SER A 47 7.75 -23.52 10.90
CA SER A 47 6.50 -22.75 11.10
C SER A 47 6.68 -21.33 11.65
N GLN A 48 7.87 -20.97 12.14
CA GLN A 48 8.24 -19.60 12.53
C GLN A 48 9.02 -18.87 11.43
N GLU A 49 9.92 -19.55 10.72
CA GLU A 49 10.65 -18.98 9.58
C GLU A 49 9.73 -18.74 8.37
N GLU A 50 8.85 -19.69 8.04
CA GLU A 50 7.77 -19.55 7.04
C GLU A 50 6.76 -18.46 7.45
N ARG A 51 6.62 -18.16 8.75
CA ARG A 51 5.82 -17.00 9.25
C ARG A 51 6.50 -15.65 9.08
N SER A 52 7.76 -15.61 8.62
CA SER A 52 8.43 -14.39 8.19
C SER A 52 8.17 -14.07 6.71
N GLU A 53 7.67 -15.03 5.92
CA GLU A 53 7.34 -14.81 4.51
C GLU A 53 6.17 -13.83 4.37
N ALA A 54 6.37 -12.80 3.54
CA ALA A 54 5.34 -11.87 3.04
C ALA A 54 4.38 -11.26 4.08
N ARG A 55 4.83 -10.96 5.31
CA ARG A 55 4.09 -10.05 6.20
C ARG A 55 3.91 -8.68 5.54
N ASN A 56 2.66 -8.27 5.35
CA ASN A 56 2.34 -6.97 4.78
C ASN A 56 2.75 -5.85 5.75
N ARG A 57 3.74 -5.06 5.33
CA ARG A 57 4.31 -3.93 6.08
C ARG A 57 3.91 -2.62 5.43
N MET A 58 3.06 -1.86 6.13
CA MET A 58 2.65 -0.50 5.74
C MET A 58 3.55 0.51 6.45
N PHE A 59 4.15 1.42 5.68
CA PHE A 59 4.87 2.57 6.19
C PHE A 59 4.08 3.86 5.91
N ILE A 60 3.73 4.60 6.95
CA ILE A 60 2.92 5.83 6.85
C ILE A 60 3.78 7.06 7.13
N LEU A 61 4.28 7.69 6.06
CA LEU A 61 4.88 9.02 6.16
C LEU A 61 3.80 10.02 6.60
N GLY A 62 3.95 10.54 7.82
CA GLY A 62 3.01 11.49 8.43
C GLY A 62 1.77 10.82 9.05
N MET A 63 1.93 10.26 10.26
CA MET A 63 0.86 9.69 11.10
C MET A 63 -0.11 10.78 11.61
N GLY A 64 -0.89 11.35 10.68
CA GLY A 64 -1.95 12.33 10.92
C GLY A 64 -3.32 11.67 11.06
N PHE A 65 -4.38 12.46 10.89
CA PHE A 65 -5.77 11.97 11.04
C PHE A 65 -6.10 10.80 10.11
N VAL A 66 -5.65 10.83 8.85
CA VAL A 66 -5.87 9.70 7.92
C VAL A 66 -5.01 8.50 8.29
N GLY A 67 -3.71 8.74 8.53
CA GLY A 67 -2.76 7.71 8.93
C GLY A 67 -3.20 6.91 10.16
N GLN A 68 -3.70 7.58 11.21
CA GLN A 68 -4.15 6.93 12.45
C GLN A 68 -5.36 6.01 12.23
N PHE A 69 -6.39 6.50 11.52
CA PHE A 69 -7.58 5.70 11.21
C PHE A 69 -7.27 4.53 10.28
N PHE A 70 -6.35 4.70 9.34
CA PHE A 70 -5.93 3.64 8.42
C PHE A 70 -5.02 2.62 9.11
N ALA A 71 -4.09 3.05 9.96
CA ALA A 71 -3.23 2.17 10.74
C ALA A 71 -4.03 1.29 11.73
N ASP A 72 -5.01 1.86 12.43
CA ASP A 72 -5.91 1.09 13.30
C ASP A 72 -6.66 -0.01 12.52
N GLN A 73 -7.17 0.33 11.33
CA GLN A 73 -7.84 -0.64 10.46
C GLN A 73 -6.90 -1.69 9.86
N LEU A 74 -5.63 -1.38 9.61
CA LEU A 74 -4.66 -2.34 9.07
C LEU A 74 -4.06 -3.24 10.15
N LYS A 75 -3.78 -2.72 11.35
CA LYS A 75 -3.34 -3.56 12.49
C LYS A 75 -4.44 -4.56 12.90
N LYS A 76 -5.72 -4.22 12.71
CA LYS A 76 -6.86 -5.16 12.86
C LYS A 76 -6.93 -6.23 11.77
N ASP A 77 -6.50 -5.91 10.55
CA ASP A 77 -6.32 -6.87 9.45
C ASP A 77 -5.03 -7.71 9.60
N GLY A 78 -4.28 -7.56 10.70
CA GLY A 78 -3.04 -8.30 10.97
C GLY A 78 -1.78 -7.74 10.30
N TRP A 79 -1.84 -6.53 9.75
CA TRP A 79 -0.68 -5.86 9.15
C TRP A 79 0.27 -5.31 10.21
N GLU A 80 1.56 -5.28 9.87
CA GLU A 80 2.56 -4.49 10.58
C GLU A 80 2.51 -3.06 10.03
N VAL A 81 2.34 -2.07 10.90
CA VAL A 81 2.14 -0.66 10.49
C VAL A 81 3.03 0.26 11.31
N ILE A 82 4.03 0.82 10.65
CA ILE A 82 4.91 1.86 11.18
C ILE A 82 4.51 3.20 10.57
N GLY A 83 4.63 4.31 11.30
CA GLY A 83 4.50 5.64 10.70
C GLY A 83 5.43 6.68 11.30
N THR A 84 5.33 7.92 10.82
CA THR A 84 6.24 9.00 11.26
C THR A 84 5.53 10.21 11.83
N CYS A 85 6.20 10.92 12.74
CA CYS A 85 5.74 12.21 13.24
C CYS A 85 6.92 13.17 13.51
N THR A 86 6.63 14.45 13.72
CA THR A 86 7.65 15.52 13.75
C THR A 86 7.88 16.10 15.15
N SER A 87 7.46 15.43 16.23
CA SER A 87 7.77 15.83 17.61
C SER A 87 7.50 14.73 18.63
N ASP A 88 8.35 14.64 19.67
CA ASP A 88 8.22 13.71 20.81
C ASP A 88 6.85 13.73 21.49
N ALA A 89 6.27 14.93 21.67
CA ALA A 89 4.96 15.09 22.28
C ALA A 89 3.85 14.43 21.44
N LYS A 90 4.02 14.37 20.11
CA LYS A 90 3.12 13.63 19.21
C LYS A 90 3.48 12.15 19.16
N MET A 91 4.77 11.78 19.21
CA MET A 91 5.25 10.40 19.25
C MET A 91 4.68 9.67 20.48
N LYS A 92 4.92 10.20 21.68
CA LYS A 92 4.44 9.64 22.97
C LYS A 92 2.92 9.52 23.04
N LYS A 93 2.19 10.43 22.39
CA LYS A 93 0.74 10.34 22.26
C LYS A 93 0.30 9.20 21.35
N LEU A 94 1.02 8.92 20.27
CA LEU A 94 0.71 7.84 19.32
C LEU A 94 1.14 6.47 19.85
N GLU A 95 2.29 6.39 20.51
CA GLU A 95 2.75 5.22 21.26
C GLU A 95 1.72 4.85 22.34
N GLY A 96 1.23 5.83 23.10
CA GLY A 96 0.13 5.67 24.06
C GLY A 96 -1.24 5.34 23.44
N MET A 97 -1.38 5.36 22.12
CA MET A 97 -2.53 4.86 21.36
C MET A 97 -2.26 3.49 20.70
N GLY A 98 -1.09 2.87 20.92
CA GLY A 98 -0.72 1.58 20.36
C GLY A 98 -0.17 1.63 18.93
N PHE A 99 0.29 2.80 18.46
CA PHE A 99 0.95 2.95 17.15
C PHE A 99 2.47 2.93 17.26
N ASP A 100 3.11 2.18 16.37
CA ASP A 100 4.56 2.13 16.22
C ASP A 100 4.99 3.33 15.37
N VAL A 101 5.68 4.30 15.97
CA VAL A 101 5.95 5.61 15.34
C VAL A 101 7.39 6.04 15.56
N HIS A 102 8.04 6.51 14.49
CA HIS A 102 9.35 7.13 14.56
C HIS A 102 9.26 8.66 14.46
N LEU A 103 10.21 9.34 15.11
CA LEU A 103 10.46 10.76 14.88
C LEU A 103 11.12 10.94 13.50
N PHE A 104 10.50 11.70 12.62
CA PHE A 104 11.02 12.07 11.31
C PHE A 104 11.33 13.56 11.29
N ASP A 105 12.61 13.88 11.14
CA ASP A 105 13.07 15.18 10.67
C ASP A 105 13.36 15.07 9.17
N SER A 106 12.82 15.98 8.36
CA SER A 106 13.13 16.05 6.93
C SER A 106 14.56 16.50 6.67
N ASN A 107 15.23 17.13 7.65
CA ASN A 107 16.57 17.69 7.53
C ASN A 107 17.68 16.72 7.98
N ASP A 108 17.33 15.50 8.41
CA ASP A 108 18.28 14.41 8.66
C ASP A 108 18.89 13.95 7.32
N PRO A 109 20.19 14.20 7.05
CA PRO A 109 20.81 13.91 5.76
C PRO A 109 20.92 12.40 5.46
N GLU A 110 20.77 11.55 6.47
CA GLU A 110 20.86 10.09 6.34
C GLU A 110 19.50 9.39 6.43
N LEU A 111 18.40 10.11 6.72
CA LEU A 111 17.07 9.54 6.95
C LEU A 111 17.11 8.29 7.85
N ARG A 112 17.84 8.34 8.97
CA ARG A 112 18.02 7.18 9.87
C ARG A 112 16.70 6.69 10.44
N SER A 113 15.78 7.64 10.67
CA SER A 113 14.37 7.41 11.04
C SER A 113 13.56 6.59 10.03
N LEU A 114 14.05 6.42 8.79
CA LEU A 114 13.37 5.70 7.71
C LEU A 114 14.09 4.40 7.29
N HIS A 115 15.06 3.86 8.04
CA HIS A 115 15.65 2.56 7.70
C HIS A 115 14.61 1.43 7.69
N THR A 116 13.61 1.47 8.58
CA THR A 116 12.49 0.51 8.59
C THR A 116 11.63 0.56 7.31
N MET A 117 11.66 1.67 6.57
CA MET A 117 10.96 1.82 5.29
C MET A 117 11.58 0.97 4.16
N GLU A 118 12.87 0.60 4.25
CA GLU A 118 13.52 -0.33 3.29
C GLU A 118 12.83 -1.70 3.29
N SER A 119 12.25 -2.09 4.42
CA SER A 119 11.53 -3.36 4.59
C SER A 119 10.03 -3.29 4.23
N ALA A 120 9.49 -2.10 3.95
CA ALA A 120 8.06 -1.87 3.76
C ALA A 120 7.58 -2.41 2.40
N SER A 121 6.43 -3.10 2.40
CA SER A 121 5.78 -3.50 1.14
C SER A 121 4.81 -2.45 0.59
N HIS A 122 4.36 -1.53 1.44
CA HIS A 122 3.40 -0.49 1.08
C HIS A 122 3.78 0.85 1.70
N LEU A 123 3.76 1.94 0.92
CA LEU A 123 4.12 3.29 1.36
C LEU A 123 2.95 4.27 1.18
N LEU A 124 2.40 4.77 2.29
CA LEU A 124 1.39 5.84 2.29
C LEU A 124 2.03 7.17 2.68
N ILE A 125 1.95 8.16 1.79
CA ILE A 125 2.40 9.53 2.03
C ILE A 125 1.22 10.42 2.39
N SER A 126 1.11 10.72 3.68
CA SER A 126 0.14 11.65 4.27
C SER A 126 0.79 12.96 4.78
N ILE A 127 2.08 13.19 4.46
CA ILE A 127 2.76 14.47 4.76
C ILE A 127 2.28 15.54 3.75
N PRO A 128 1.80 16.71 4.22
CA PRO A 128 1.46 17.81 3.33
C PRO A 128 2.73 18.50 2.83
N SER A 129 2.83 18.74 1.53
CA SER A 129 3.86 19.61 0.96
C SER A 129 3.77 21.06 1.48
N VAL A 130 4.93 21.66 1.66
CA VAL A 130 5.15 22.99 2.24
C VAL A 130 5.20 24.04 1.12
N ALA A 131 4.47 25.14 1.29
CA ALA A 131 4.44 26.22 0.30
C ALA A 131 5.84 26.85 0.13
N GLY A 132 6.29 27.00 -1.11
CA GLY A 132 7.61 27.54 -1.46
C GLY A 132 8.79 26.55 -1.34
N LEU A 133 8.61 25.42 -0.63
CA LEU A 133 9.65 24.39 -0.46
C LEU A 133 9.36 23.11 -1.27
N GLY A 134 8.08 22.75 -1.46
CA GLY A 134 7.67 21.52 -2.12
C GLY A 134 7.34 20.39 -1.13
N ASP A 135 7.48 19.14 -1.56
CA ASP A 135 7.36 17.98 -0.67
C ASP A 135 8.65 17.84 0.17
N PRO A 136 8.58 17.83 1.52
CA PRO A 136 9.77 17.86 2.36
C PRO A 136 10.59 16.57 2.32
N VAL A 137 10.01 15.45 1.85
CA VAL A 137 10.72 14.18 1.72
C VAL A 137 11.42 14.13 0.36
N LEU A 138 10.71 14.45 -0.73
CA LEU A 138 11.30 14.44 -2.08
C LEU A 138 12.28 15.58 -2.33
N HIS A 139 12.06 16.77 -1.76
CA HIS A 139 12.90 17.95 -2.01
C HIS A 139 14.35 17.75 -1.55
N GLN A 140 14.55 17.05 -0.43
CA GLN A 140 15.87 16.81 0.15
C GLN A 140 16.43 15.43 -0.17
N HIS A 141 15.59 14.39 -0.30
CA HIS A 141 16.05 12.98 -0.25
C HIS A 141 15.70 12.11 -1.45
N LYS A 142 15.16 12.65 -2.55
CA LYS A 142 14.67 11.86 -3.70
C LYS A 142 15.58 10.68 -4.08
N ASP A 143 16.88 10.92 -4.22
CA ASP A 143 17.81 9.92 -4.73
C ASP A 143 18.21 8.87 -3.66
N LEU A 144 18.22 9.25 -2.38
CA LEU A 144 18.36 8.33 -1.24
C LEU A 144 17.12 7.45 -1.09
N LEU A 145 15.91 8.02 -1.24
CA LEU A 145 14.64 7.27 -1.26
C LEU A 145 14.62 6.29 -2.43
N GLN A 146 14.99 6.73 -3.64
CA GLN A 146 15.04 5.87 -4.81
C GLN A 146 16.05 4.73 -4.61
N SER A 147 17.25 5.01 -4.10
CA SER A 147 18.27 3.99 -3.80
C SER A 147 17.77 2.94 -2.80
N ARG A 148 17.19 3.38 -1.67
CA ARG A 148 16.65 2.48 -0.64
C ARG A 148 15.49 1.62 -1.15
N LEU A 149 14.52 2.25 -1.82
CA LEU A 149 13.31 1.56 -2.27
C LEU A 149 13.56 0.64 -3.48
N SER A 150 14.59 0.90 -4.30
CA SER A 150 14.98 0.03 -5.43
C SER A 150 15.44 -1.38 -4.99
N HIS A 151 15.88 -1.53 -3.74
CA HIS A 151 16.34 -2.79 -3.16
C HIS A 151 15.32 -3.40 -2.18
N GLY A 152 14.20 -2.72 -1.94
CA GLY A 152 13.14 -3.15 -1.02
C GLY A 152 12.07 -4.01 -1.69
N ASN A 153 11.09 -4.45 -0.90
CA ASN A 153 9.91 -5.21 -1.38
C ASN A 153 8.70 -4.29 -1.62
N LEU A 154 8.92 -3.05 -2.10
CA LEU A 154 7.84 -2.08 -2.25
C LEU A 154 6.93 -2.46 -3.44
N GLN A 155 5.64 -2.68 -3.16
CA GLN A 155 4.64 -3.14 -4.13
C GLN A 155 3.58 -2.06 -4.43
N TRP A 156 3.40 -1.10 -3.52
CA TRP A 156 2.38 -0.05 -3.62
C TRP A 156 2.86 1.26 -3.00
N LEU A 157 2.57 2.38 -3.68
CA LEU A 157 2.89 3.73 -3.20
C LEU A 157 1.66 4.62 -3.42
N CYS A 158 1.22 5.36 -2.40
CA CYS A 158 0.08 6.28 -2.51
C CYS A 158 0.38 7.65 -1.89
N TYR A 159 0.16 8.72 -2.67
CA TYR A 159 0.22 10.10 -2.20
C TYR A 159 -1.18 10.69 -1.94
N LEU A 160 -1.41 11.19 -0.71
CA LEU A 160 -2.64 11.90 -0.35
C LEU A 160 -2.56 13.38 -0.75
N SER A 161 -3.05 13.66 -1.96
CA SER A 161 -3.22 15.01 -2.48
C SER A 161 -4.56 15.64 -2.00
N SER A 162 -4.95 16.78 -2.58
CA SER A 162 -6.22 17.45 -2.28
C SER A 162 -6.84 18.14 -3.49
N THR A 163 -8.17 18.23 -3.54
CA THR A 163 -8.93 18.91 -4.61
C THR A 163 -8.60 20.41 -4.79
N SER A 164 -7.74 20.99 -3.95
CA SER A 164 -7.14 22.31 -4.17
C SER A 164 -6.30 22.41 -5.44
N VAL A 165 -5.79 21.30 -5.98
CA VAL A 165 -4.98 21.30 -7.22
C VAL A 165 -5.77 21.72 -8.47
N TYR A 166 -7.10 21.58 -8.45
CA TYR A 166 -7.99 22.00 -9.54
C TYR A 166 -8.31 23.50 -9.56
N GLY A 167 -7.92 24.24 -8.51
CA GLY A 167 -8.22 25.67 -8.38
C GLY A 167 -9.73 25.98 -8.28
N ASP A 168 -10.13 27.12 -8.82
CA ASP A 168 -11.55 27.46 -9.02
C ASP A 168 -12.05 26.84 -10.33
N SER A 169 -12.91 25.84 -10.23
CA SER A 169 -13.52 25.13 -11.37
C SER A 169 -14.87 25.71 -11.77
N GLY A 170 -15.23 26.92 -11.31
CA GLY A 170 -16.45 27.63 -11.72
C GLY A 170 -17.76 26.98 -11.29
N GLY A 171 -17.73 26.01 -10.37
CA GLY A 171 -18.89 25.20 -10.01
C GLY A 171 -19.25 24.14 -11.07
N ALA A 172 -18.31 23.82 -11.97
CA ALA A 172 -18.35 22.61 -12.80
C ALA A 172 -18.24 21.34 -11.94
N TRP A 173 -18.57 20.21 -12.54
CA TRP A 173 -18.25 18.89 -12.02
C TRP A 173 -16.80 18.54 -12.38
N VAL A 174 -16.04 18.06 -11.40
CA VAL A 174 -14.60 17.78 -11.50
C VAL A 174 -14.34 16.30 -11.18
N ASP A 175 -13.44 15.69 -11.94
CA ASP A 175 -12.92 14.32 -11.84
C ASP A 175 -11.38 14.34 -12.02
N GLU A 176 -10.72 13.18 -11.99
CA GLU A 176 -9.26 13.05 -12.05
C GLU A 176 -8.61 13.56 -13.35
N ASP A 177 -9.34 13.46 -14.47
CA ASP A 177 -8.92 13.93 -15.80
C ASP A 177 -9.04 15.46 -15.96
N TYR A 178 -9.75 16.13 -15.04
CA TYR A 178 -9.92 17.58 -15.08
C TYR A 178 -8.56 18.31 -14.88
N PRO A 179 -8.20 19.30 -15.74
CA PRO A 179 -6.91 19.98 -15.65
C PRO A 179 -6.64 20.65 -14.29
N THR A 180 -5.46 20.40 -13.72
CA THR A 180 -5.01 21.09 -12.51
C THR A 180 -4.73 22.58 -12.79
N ASN A 181 -5.31 23.46 -12.00
CA ASN A 181 -5.14 24.92 -12.09
C ASN A 181 -4.77 25.51 -10.70
N PRO A 182 -3.61 25.17 -10.12
CA PRO A 182 -3.25 25.52 -8.75
C PRO A 182 -2.95 27.02 -8.57
N THR A 183 -3.85 27.75 -7.92
CA THR A 183 -3.73 29.20 -7.73
C THR A 183 -2.86 29.62 -6.53
N SER A 184 -2.75 28.80 -5.48
CA SER A 184 -1.92 29.08 -4.30
C SER A 184 -0.60 28.32 -4.32
N GLU A 185 0.45 28.87 -3.71
CA GLU A 185 1.75 28.18 -3.55
C GLU A 185 1.63 26.82 -2.86
N SER A 186 0.68 26.68 -1.92
CA SER A 186 0.34 25.43 -1.25
C SER A 186 -0.39 24.40 -2.12
N ALA A 187 -0.93 24.81 -3.27
CA ALA A 187 -1.52 23.94 -4.28
C ALA A 187 -0.51 23.61 -5.40
N LYS A 188 0.33 24.58 -5.79
CA LYS A 188 1.45 24.38 -6.73
C LYS A 188 2.41 23.33 -6.19
N ALA A 189 2.91 23.55 -4.97
CA ALA A 189 3.74 22.59 -4.23
C ALA A 189 3.07 21.22 -3.99
N ARG A 190 1.74 21.09 -4.22
CA ARG A 190 1.03 19.81 -4.18
C ARG A 190 0.99 19.13 -5.53
N VAL A 191 0.80 19.86 -6.64
CA VAL A 191 1.00 19.34 -8.00
C VAL A 191 2.47 18.94 -8.22
N ASP A 192 3.42 19.67 -7.64
CA ASP A 192 4.83 19.31 -7.66
C ASP A 192 5.10 17.99 -6.91
N ALA A 193 4.46 17.81 -5.75
CA ALA A 193 4.50 16.56 -4.99
C ALA A 193 3.84 15.39 -5.74
N GLU A 194 2.65 15.60 -6.35
CA GLU A 194 1.99 14.58 -7.19
C GLU A 194 2.94 14.11 -8.30
N ARG A 195 3.54 15.03 -9.05
CA ARG A 195 4.50 14.72 -10.13
C ARG A 195 5.76 14.02 -9.60
N GLY A 196 6.26 14.43 -8.44
CA GLY A 196 7.42 13.82 -7.80
C GLY A 196 7.20 12.37 -7.35
N TRP A 197 6.09 12.10 -6.65
CA TRP A 197 5.76 10.75 -6.17
C TRP A 197 5.36 9.82 -7.31
N LEU A 198 4.63 10.32 -8.33
CA LEU A 198 4.34 9.57 -9.55
C LEU A 198 5.63 9.20 -10.31
N LYS A 199 6.58 10.13 -10.44
CA LYS A 199 7.87 9.84 -11.06
C LYS A 199 8.70 8.84 -10.23
N LEU A 200 8.74 8.97 -8.90
CA LEU A 200 9.45 8.01 -8.06
C LEU A 200 8.87 6.60 -8.21
N GLY A 201 7.54 6.44 -8.25
CA GLY A 201 6.91 5.15 -8.52
C GLY A 201 7.30 4.57 -9.89
N HIS A 202 7.17 5.36 -10.95
CA HIS A 202 7.60 4.99 -12.30
C HIS A 202 9.08 4.55 -12.36
N ASP A 203 9.97 5.32 -11.73
CA ASP A 203 11.41 5.05 -11.71
C ASP A 203 11.80 3.85 -10.83
N LEU A 204 10.89 3.40 -9.96
CA LEU A 204 10.94 2.15 -9.18
C LEU A 204 10.18 0.98 -9.84
N GLY A 205 9.54 1.20 -10.99
CA GLY A 205 8.73 0.19 -11.69
C GLY A 205 7.35 -0.12 -11.06
N ILE A 206 6.92 0.66 -10.06
CA ILE A 206 5.66 0.44 -9.32
C ILE A 206 4.57 1.45 -9.72
N SER A 207 3.31 1.04 -9.58
CA SER A 207 2.19 1.96 -9.80
C SER A 207 1.98 2.87 -8.57
N ALA A 208 2.54 4.07 -8.63
CA ALA A 208 2.23 5.13 -7.68
C ALA A 208 0.82 5.69 -7.94
N GLN A 209 0.03 5.80 -6.88
CA GLN A 209 -1.35 6.28 -6.91
C GLN A 209 -1.47 7.65 -6.23
N VAL A 210 -2.40 8.49 -6.70
CA VAL A 210 -2.63 9.84 -6.17
C VAL A 210 -4.11 10.01 -5.81
N PHE A 211 -4.38 10.26 -4.53
CA PHE A 211 -5.74 10.44 -4.03
C PHE A 211 -6.00 11.93 -3.74
N ARG A 212 -6.76 12.62 -4.60
CA ARG A 212 -7.05 14.07 -4.48
C ARG A 212 -8.21 14.33 -3.52
N LEU A 213 -7.93 14.30 -2.22
CA LEU A 213 -8.96 14.32 -1.18
C LEU A 213 -9.65 15.69 -0.98
N GLY A 214 -10.97 15.64 -0.77
CA GLY A 214 -11.79 16.80 -0.38
C GLY A 214 -11.66 17.17 1.10
N GLY A 215 -12.62 17.95 1.62
CA GLY A 215 -12.69 18.40 3.00
C GLY A 215 -13.04 17.30 4.01
N ILE A 216 -12.05 16.45 4.33
CA ILE A 216 -12.13 15.27 5.21
C ILE A 216 -12.91 15.56 6.50
N TYR A 217 -13.81 14.64 6.87
CA TYR A 217 -14.49 14.61 8.15
C TYR A 217 -14.56 13.21 8.75
N GLY A 218 -14.89 13.12 10.04
CA GLY A 218 -15.02 11.87 10.77
C GLY A 218 -15.19 12.10 12.27
N PRO A 219 -15.10 11.03 13.10
CA PRO A 219 -15.16 11.14 14.55
C PRO A 219 -14.10 12.12 15.08
N GLY A 220 -14.51 13.07 15.93
CA GLY A 220 -13.63 14.13 16.44
C GLY A 220 -13.19 15.15 15.39
N ARG A 221 -13.78 15.16 14.19
CA ARG A 221 -13.44 16.07 13.07
C ARG A 221 -14.64 16.44 12.19
N SER A 222 -15.78 16.73 12.80
CA SER A 222 -16.99 17.24 12.13
C SER A 222 -17.10 18.78 12.20
N ALA A 223 -18.18 19.33 11.64
CA ALA A 223 -18.56 20.72 11.86
C ALA A 223 -19.02 20.97 13.31
N LEU A 224 -19.73 20.01 13.91
CA LEU A 224 -20.18 20.08 15.30
C LEU A 224 -18.99 20.07 16.27
N ASP A 225 -17.99 19.20 16.06
CA ASP A 225 -16.74 19.21 16.83
C ASP A 225 -16.03 20.56 16.79
N THR A 226 -16.09 21.26 15.65
CA THR A 226 -15.48 22.59 15.50
C THR A 226 -16.21 23.63 16.35
N ILE A 227 -17.55 23.58 16.39
CA ILE A 227 -18.38 24.49 17.19
C ILE A 227 -18.24 24.19 18.68
N LEU A 228 -18.29 22.92 19.07
CA LEU A 228 -18.22 22.47 20.47
C LEU A 228 -16.89 22.80 21.15
N ARG A 229 -15.78 22.86 20.40
CA ARG A 229 -14.47 23.27 20.95
C ARG A 229 -14.32 24.77 21.18
N GLN A 230 -15.19 25.59 20.58
CA GLN A 230 -15.12 27.06 20.62
C GLN A 230 -13.76 27.62 20.12
N GLU A 231 -13.02 26.83 19.36
CA GLU A 231 -11.70 27.17 18.80
C GLU A 231 -11.81 28.22 17.69
N SER A 232 -10.79 29.08 17.58
CA SER A 232 -10.73 30.10 16.53
C SER A 232 -10.64 29.46 15.14
N LEU A 233 -11.66 29.68 14.30
CA LEU A 233 -11.72 29.13 12.95
C LEU A 233 -10.50 29.54 12.12
N SER A 234 -9.79 28.57 11.53
CA SER A 234 -8.73 28.82 10.57
C SER A 234 -9.24 29.56 9.33
N LYS A 235 -8.35 30.19 8.56
CA LYS A 235 -8.71 30.92 7.32
C LYS A 235 -9.55 30.05 6.36
N GLY A 236 -9.20 28.77 6.21
CA GLY A 236 -9.93 27.80 5.39
C GLY A 236 -11.22 27.23 6.01
N GLN A 237 -11.47 27.46 7.31
CA GLN A 237 -12.79 27.26 7.93
C GLN A 237 -13.67 28.49 7.71
N LYS A 238 -13.16 29.71 7.95
CA LYS A 238 -13.90 30.98 7.75
C LYS A 238 -14.37 31.15 6.30
N MET A 239 -13.52 30.82 5.31
CA MET A 239 -13.89 30.86 3.90
C MET A 239 -15.05 29.92 3.51
N ARG A 240 -15.49 28.99 4.38
CA ARG A 240 -16.65 28.13 4.09
C ARG A 240 -17.97 28.90 4.07
N GLU A 241 -18.08 29.98 4.82
CA GLU A 241 -19.29 30.83 4.84
C GLU A 241 -19.53 31.51 3.48
N ALA A 242 -18.45 31.81 2.74
CA ALA A 242 -18.52 32.33 1.38
C ALA A 242 -18.70 31.25 0.29
N ARG A 243 -18.64 29.96 0.65
CA ARG A 243 -18.65 28.82 -0.29
C ARG A 243 -20.02 28.16 -0.37
N ARG A 244 -20.71 28.33 -1.50
CA ARG A 244 -22.00 27.69 -1.78
C ARG A 244 -21.94 26.15 -1.83
N TYR A 245 -20.78 25.59 -2.14
CA TYR A 245 -20.52 24.14 -2.16
C TYR A 245 -19.14 23.85 -1.58
N THR A 246 -18.97 22.69 -0.93
CA THR A 246 -17.65 22.18 -0.52
C THR A 246 -17.56 20.68 -0.79
N SER A 247 -16.48 20.24 -1.43
CA SER A 247 -16.15 18.81 -1.50
C SER A 247 -15.83 18.30 -0.10
N ARG A 248 -16.44 17.18 0.31
CA ARG A 248 -16.18 16.51 1.60
C ARG A 248 -16.28 15.00 1.40
N VAL A 249 -15.47 14.26 2.15
CA VAL A 249 -15.40 12.79 2.13
C VAL A 249 -15.20 12.30 3.56
N HIS A 250 -15.85 11.20 3.95
CA HIS A 250 -15.72 10.65 5.29
C HIS A 250 -14.43 9.82 5.42
N ILE A 251 -13.84 9.80 6.61
CA ILE A 251 -12.59 9.06 6.86
C ILE A 251 -12.70 7.56 6.57
N ALA A 252 -13.86 6.94 6.85
CA ALA A 252 -14.08 5.53 6.54
C ALA A 252 -14.06 5.26 5.02
N ASP A 253 -14.52 6.21 4.20
CA ASP A 253 -14.57 6.07 2.75
C ASP A 253 -13.16 6.16 2.16
N ILE A 254 -12.32 7.06 2.70
CA ILE A 254 -10.89 7.16 2.36
C ILE A 254 -10.20 5.84 2.69
N CYS A 255 -10.39 5.30 3.90
CA CYS A 255 -9.76 4.05 4.32
C CYS A 255 -10.23 2.85 3.47
N GLN A 256 -11.52 2.79 3.11
CA GLN A 256 -12.04 1.76 2.19
C GLN A 256 -11.41 1.88 0.80
N ALA A 257 -11.34 3.08 0.22
CA ALA A 257 -10.75 3.29 -1.09
C ALA A 257 -9.24 3.01 -1.11
N LEU A 258 -8.52 3.32 -0.02
CA LEU A 258 -7.12 2.92 0.16
C LEU A 258 -6.98 1.39 0.26
N LYS A 259 -7.79 0.70 1.08
CA LYS A 259 -7.79 -0.78 1.14
C LYS A 259 -8.11 -1.43 -0.21
N ALA A 260 -9.03 -0.85 -0.99
CA ALA A 260 -9.31 -1.31 -2.35
C ALA A 260 -8.10 -1.12 -3.27
N SER A 261 -7.46 0.06 -3.24
CA SER A 261 -6.31 0.39 -4.09
C SER A 261 -5.06 -0.48 -3.86
N ILE A 262 -4.90 -1.02 -2.66
CA ILE A 262 -3.84 -1.97 -2.28
C ILE A 262 -3.98 -3.27 -3.08
N ASN A 263 -5.21 -3.79 -3.20
CA ASN A 263 -5.50 -5.04 -3.90
C ASN A 263 -5.51 -4.88 -5.44
N MET A 264 -5.24 -3.68 -5.96
CA MET A 264 -5.37 -3.34 -7.38
C MET A 264 -4.13 -2.57 -7.90
N PRO A 265 -2.91 -3.13 -7.80
CA PRO A 265 -1.70 -2.49 -8.32
C PRO A 265 -1.73 -2.44 -9.86
N THR A 266 -1.97 -1.26 -10.41
CA THR A 266 -2.13 -1.02 -11.86
C THR A 266 -0.77 -0.93 -12.58
N PHE A 267 -0.10 -2.06 -12.78
CA PHE A 267 1.22 -2.16 -13.42
C PHE A 267 1.37 -1.25 -14.66
N GLY A 268 2.33 -0.32 -14.60
CA GLY A 268 2.44 0.79 -15.54
C GLY A 268 2.96 0.41 -16.92
N VAL A 269 2.06 0.11 -17.87
CA VAL A 269 2.43 -0.15 -19.27
C VAL A 269 2.56 1.15 -20.06
N SER A 270 3.80 1.56 -20.35
CA SER A 270 4.10 2.60 -21.32
C SER A 270 3.61 2.18 -22.72
N CYS A 271 2.73 2.98 -23.34
CA CYS A 271 2.22 2.72 -24.68
C CYS A 271 2.34 3.96 -25.59
N THR A 272 3.32 3.93 -26.49
CA THR A 272 3.58 5.01 -27.45
C THR A 272 2.69 4.93 -28.69
N LYS A 273 1.85 5.95 -28.90
CA LYS A 273 1.13 6.29 -30.15
C LYS A 273 0.55 5.11 -30.96
N LYS A 274 -0.63 4.64 -30.57
CA LYS A 274 -1.71 4.25 -31.51
C LYS A 274 -3.08 4.51 -30.89
N ARG A 275 -4.12 4.70 -31.72
CA ARG A 275 -5.51 4.93 -31.27
C ARG A 275 -6.14 3.63 -30.74
N THR A 276 -5.72 3.26 -29.54
CA THR A 276 -6.37 2.28 -28.68
C THR A 276 -6.60 3.00 -27.35
N ARG A 277 -7.66 2.65 -26.59
CA ARG A 277 -7.89 3.29 -25.29
C ARG A 277 -6.64 3.13 -24.43
N VAL A 278 -6.11 4.24 -23.89
CA VAL A 278 -5.27 4.17 -22.69
C VAL A 278 -6.21 3.70 -21.61
N SER A 279 -6.23 2.38 -21.41
CA SER A 279 -7.00 1.75 -20.35
C SER A 279 -6.27 1.99 -19.05
N LEU A 280 -6.37 3.23 -18.57
CA LEU A 280 -6.49 3.49 -17.14
C LEU A 280 -7.70 2.69 -16.66
N MET A 281 -7.48 1.39 -16.44
CA MET A 281 -8.29 0.59 -15.55
C MET A 281 -7.98 1.06 -14.14
N THR A 282 -8.49 2.25 -13.83
CA THR A 282 -9.22 2.42 -12.58
C THR A 282 -10.23 1.29 -12.53
N ALA A 283 -9.85 0.21 -11.85
CA ALA A 283 -10.79 -0.85 -11.49
C ALA A 283 -11.99 -0.23 -10.77
N GLU A 284 -13.15 -0.90 -10.81
CA GLU A 284 -14.49 -0.26 -10.77
C GLU A 284 -14.87 0.49 -9.48
N PHE A 285 -13.94 0.64 -8.53
CA PHE A 285 -13.89 1.73 -7.55
C PHE A 285 -13.38 3.06 -8.11
N SER A 286 -13.66 3.36 -9.39
CA SER A 286 -13.77 4.76 -9.82
C SER A 286 -15.02 5.35 -9.16
N LEU A 287 -14.85 5.79 -7.92
CA LEU A 287 -15.80 6.64 -7.20
C LEU A 287 -15.99 7.92 -8.02
N HIS A 288 -16.98 7.90 -8.92
CA HIS A 288 -17.42 9.00 -9.76
C HIS A 288 -18.10 10.11 -8.92
N TYR A 289 -17.42 10.54 -7.86
CA TYR A 289 -17.63 11.84 -7.24
C TYR A 289 -17.18 12.91 -8.22
N LYS A 290 -18.06 13.17 -9.19
CA LYS A 290 -18.18 14.49 -9.79
C LYS A 290 -18.25 15.49 -8.63
N VAL A 291 -17.16 16.21 -8.41
CA VAL A 291 -17.05 17.18 -7.31
C VAL A 291 -17.40 18.56 -7.83
N ARG A 292 -18.32 19.26 -7.15
CA ARG A 292 -18.66 20.65 -7.50
C ARG A 292 -17.72 21.62 -6.79
N ASN A 293 -16.70 22.11 -7.49
CA ASN A 293 -15.57 22.84 -6.90
C ASN A 293 -15.65 24.36 -7.19
N TRP A 294 -15.36 25.21 -6.19
CA TRP A 294 -15.41 26.68 -6.30
C TRP A 294 -14.51 27.38 -5.26
N LYS A 295 -14.29 28.69 -5.49
CA LYS A 295 -13.46 29.67 -4.73
C LYS A 295 -13.22 29.40 -3.25
#